data_AF-A0A2T2XLK7-F1
#
_entry.id   AF-A0A2T2XLK7-F1
#
_cell.length_a   1.000
_cell.length_b   1.000
_cell.length_c   1.000
_cell.angle_alpha   90.00
_cell.angle_beta   90.00
_cell.angle_gamma   90.00
#
_symmetry.space_group_name_H-M   'P 1'
#
loop_
_entity.id
_entity.type
_entity.pdbx_description
1 polymer ?
#
loop_
_entity_poly.entity_id
_entity_poly.type
_entity_poly.pdbx_seq_one_letter_code
_entity_poly.pdbx_strand_id
1 'polypeptide(L)' 'MNTVLFGWVELAIGIVGIALGMMGKMSRASVIISIGLLLFGISHFLSKHLYGFVNDAGALVVLFGIGMSISFMFRHRKQ' A
#
# COMPACT_ATOMS: atom_id res chain seq x y z
N MET A 1 -22.09 -3.27 -0.23
CA MET A 1 -20.86 -3.88 -0.79
C MET A 1 -20.12 -4.58 0.34
N ASN A 2 -19.68 -5.83 0.16
CA ASN A 2 -19.00 -6.63 1.19
C ASN A 2 -17.61 -6.07 1.47
N THR A 3 -17.43 -5.35 2.57
CA THR A 3 -16.15 -4.80 3.05
C THR A 3 -15.08 -5.88 3.22
N VAL A 4 -15.49 -7.10 3.53
CA VAL A 4 -14.62 -8.26 3.65
C VAL A 4 -13.98 -8.65 2.31
N LEU A 5 -14.70 -8.54 1.19
CA LEU A 5 -14.14 -8.85 -0.14
C LEU A 5 -13.07 -7.85 -0.56
N PHE A 6 -13.27 -6.56 -0.22
CA PHE A 6 -12.26 -5.53 -0.44
C PHE A 6 -10.97 -5.84 0.33
N GLY A 7 -11.10 -6.14 1.63
CA GLY A 7 -9.95 -6.49 2.46
C GLY A 7 -9.12 -7.65 1.92
N TRP A 8 -9.77 -8.70 1.38
CA TRP A 8 -9.09 -9.82 0.72
C TRP A 8 -8.36 -9.42 -0.58
N VAL A 9 -8.96 -8.55 -1.39
CA VAL A 9 -8.35 -8.04 -2.62
C VAL A 9 -7.12 -7.18 -2.30
N GLU A 10 -7.23 -6.29 -1.31
CA GLU A 10 -6.12 -5.44 -0.87
C GLU A 10 -4.96 -6.26 -0.31
N LEU A 11 -5.27 -7.32 0.45
CA LEU A 11 -4.28 -8.29 0.93
C LEU A 11 -3.58 -9.01 -0.22
N ALA A 12 -4.33 -9.52 -1.20
CA ALA A 12 -3.76 -10.23 -2.34
C ALA A 12 -2.84 -9.32 -3.17
N ILE A 13 -3.28 -8.09 -3.46
CA ILE A 13 -2.48 -7.10 -4.21
C ILE A 13 -1.23 -6.70 -3.41
N GLY A 14 -1.37 -6.50 -2.10
CA GLY A 14 -0.27 -6.20 -1.20
C GLY A 14 0.80 -7.31 -1.19
N ILE A 15 0.40 -8.58 -1.05
CA ILE A 15 1.31 -9.74 -1.06
C ILE A 15 2.03 -9.83 -2.40
N VAL A 16 1.30 -9.74 -3.53
CA VAL A 16 1.89 -9.81 -4.87
C VAL A 16 2.88 -8.68 -5.09
N GLY A 17 2.55 -7.46 -4.69
CA GLY A 17 3.42 -6.31 -4.85
C GLY A 17 4.69 -6.39 -3.99
N ILE A 18 4.61 -6.93 -2.77
CA ILE A 18 5.80 -7.21 -1.95
C ILE A 18 6.65 -8.33 -2.58
N ALA A 19 6.03 -9.42 -3.04
CA ALA A 19 6.76 -10.52 -3.68
C ALA A 19 7.54 -10.03 -4.92
N LEU A 20 6.88 -9.24 -5.78
CA LEU A 20 7.53 -8.61 -6.94
C LEU A 20 8.62 -7.60 -6.54
N GLY A 21 8.42 -6.88 -5.44
CA GLY A 21 9.41 -6.02 -4.81
C GLY A 21 10.66 -6.76 -4.35
N MET A 22 10.48 -7.87 -3.63
CA MET A 22 11.56 -8.73 -3.16
C MET A 22 12.34 -9.38 -4.31
N MET A 23 11.67 -9.66 -5.43
CA MET A 23 12.31 -10.13 -6.66
C MET A 23 13.08 -9.02 -7.41
N GLY A 24 13.08 -7.78 -6.92
CA GLY A 24 13.75 -6.65 -7.57
C GLY A 24 13.07 -6.19 -8.88
N LYS A 25 11.86 -6.68 -9.15
CA LYS A 25 11.10 -6.37 -10.38
C LYS A 25 10.24 -5.10 -10.26
N MET A 26 10.18 -4.49 -9.08
CA MET A 26 9.39 -3.29 -8.81
C MET A 26 10.21 -2.19 -8.14
N SER A 27 9.80 -0.94 -8.40
CA SER A 27 10.36 0.23 -7.72
C SER A 27 10.06 0.19 -6.22
N ARG A 28 10.99 0.68 -5.40
CA ARG A 28 10.83 0.78 -3.94
C ARG A 28 9.54 1.52 -3.55
N ALA A 29 9.17 2.54 -4.33
CA ALA A 29 7.93 3.28 -4.12
C ALA A 29 6.68 2.38 -4.25
N SER A 30 6.68 1.47 -5.23
CA SER A 30 5.58 0.52 -5.42
C SER A 30 5.51 -0.51 -4.29
N VAL A 31 6.65 -0.95 -3.75
CA VAL A 31 6.69 -1.84 -2.57
C VAL A 31 6.08 -1.16 -1.34
N ILE A 32 6.38 0.12 -1.12
CA ILE A 32 5.81 0.91 -0.02
C ILE A 32 4.30 1.03 -0.17
N ILE A 33 3.79 1.27 -1.38
CA ILE A 33 2.34 1.27 -1.65
C ILE A 33 1.72 -0.09 -1.31
N SER A 34 2.38 -1.20 -1.69
CA SER A 34 1.91 -2.55 -1.37
C SER A 34 1.86 -2.85 0.13
N ILE A 35 2.81 -2.32 0.91
CA ILE A 35 2.76 -2.39 2.38
C ILE A 35 1.56 -1.63 2.93
N GLY A 36 1.27 -0.44 2.40
CA GLY A 36 0.08 0.33 2.77
C GLY A 36 -1.23 -0.41 2.46
N LEU A 37 -1.32 -1.09 1.32
CA LEU A 37 -2.46 -1.93 0.95
C LEU A 37 -2.64 -3.14 1.88
N LEU A 38 -1.54 -3.75 2.36
CA LEU A 38 -1.64 -4.79 3.38
C LEU A 38 -2.22 -4.27 4.68
N LEU A 39 -1.82 -3.07 5.11
CA LEU A 39 -2.38 -2.45 6.32
C LEU A 39 -3.89 -2.21 6.17
N PHE A 40 -4.34 -1.73 5.02
CA PHE A 40 -5.78 -1.63 4.73
C PHE A 40 -6.50 -2.98 4.76
N GLY A 41 -5.94 -4.00 4.09
CA GLY A 41 -6.51 -5.35 4.11
C GLY A 41 -6.62 -5.93 5.52
N ILE A 42 -5.59 -5.73 6.36
CA ILE A 42 -5.57 -6.16 7.76
C ILE A 42 -6.56 -5.34 8.61
N SER A 43 -6.74 -4.06 8.32
CA SER A 43 -7.67 -3.20 9.05
C SER A 43 -9.09 -3.76 9.01
N HIS A 44 -9.51 -4.36 7.89
CA HIS A 44 -10.83 -4.99 7.73
C HIS A 44 -11.06 -6.22 8.63
N PHE A 45 -10.01 -6.86 9.12
CA PHE A 45 -10.08 -7.98 10.07
C PHE A 45 -9.88 -7.54 11.53
N LEU A 46 -9.55 -6.28 11.77
CA LEU A 46 -9.28 -5.74 13.10
C LEU A 46 -10.56 -5.20 13.77
N SER A 47 -10.61 -5.33 15.09
CA SER A 47 -11.68 -4.73 15.92
C SER A 47 -11.84 -3.24 15.66
N LYS A 48 -13.07 -2.71 15.76
CA LYS A 48 -13.42 -1.30 15.47
C LYS A 48 -12.50 -0.25 16.11
N HIS A 49 -11.92 -0.55 17.28
CA HIS A 49 -11.02 0.35 17.99
C HIS A 49 -9.64 0.49 17.33
N LEU A 50 -9.17 -0.53 16.61
CA LEU A 50 -7.89 -0.54 15.91
C LEU A 50 -8.05 -0.28 14.41
N TYR A 51 -9.27 -0.48 13.87
CA TYR A 51 -9.60 -0.18 12.47
C TYR A 51 -9.16 1.23 12.08
N GLY A 52 -9.58 2.25 12.83
CA GLY A 52 -9.29 3.66 12.49
C GLY A 52 -7.79 3.95 12.45
N PHE A 53 -7.04 3.47 13.44
CA PHE A 53 -5.59 3.70 13.52
C PHE A 53 -4.83 3.00 12.40
N VAL A 54 -5.14 1.73 12.11
CA VAL A 54 -4.46 0.96 11.07
C VAL A 54 -4.83 1.45 9.66
N ASN A 55 -6.09 1.85 9.47
CA ASN A 55 -6.55 2.45 8.23
C ASN A 55 -5.86 3.79 7.94
N ASP A 56 -5.69 4.65 8.95
CA ASP A 56 -4.99 5.93 8.82
C ASP A 56 -3.49 5.72 8.55
N ALA A 57 -2.86 4.80 9.29
CA ALA A 57 -1.47 4.41 9.05
C ALA A 57 -1.27 3.84 7.63
N GLY A 58 -2.18 2.98 7.16
CA GLY A 58 -2.19 2.48 5.79
C GLY A 58 -2.27 3.60 4.76
N ALA A 59 -3.17 4.57 4.98
CA ALA A 59 -3.33 5.75 4.12
C ALA A 59 -2.04 6.58 4.04
N LEU A 60 -1.39 6.84 5.17
CA LEU A 60 -0.12 7.58 5.22
C LEU A 60 1.00 6.85 4.48
N VAL A 61 1.09 5.53 4.63
CA VAL A 61 2.10 4.71 3.94
C VAL A 61 1.88 4.73 2.42
N VAL A 62 0.63 4.58 1.96
CA VAL A 62 0.28 4.69 0.54
C VAL A 62 0.62 6.10 0.02
N LEU A 63 0.22 7.15 0.75
CA LEU A 63 0.50 8.54 0.37
C LEU A 63 2.00 8.79 0.24
N PHE A 64 2.82 8.24 1.15
CA PHE A 64 4.27 8.36 1.10
C PHE A 64 4.86 7.65 -0.12
N GLY A 65 4.39 6.43 -0.43
CA GLY A 65 4.81 5.70 -1.63
C GLY A 65 4.42 6.41 -2.94
N ILE A 66 3.24 7.04 -2.98
CA ILE A 66 2.80 7.88 -4.10
C ILE A 66 3.70 9.13 -4.21
N GLY A 67 3.99 9.80 -3.09
CA GLY A 67 4.88 10.97 -3.04
C GLY A 67 6.28 10.68 -3.57
N MET A 68 6.84 9.51 -3.27
CA MET A 68 8.11 9.06 -3.87
C MET A 68 7.99 8.85 -5.38
N SER A 69 6.91 8.21 -5.85
CA SER A 69 6.69 7.94 -7.27
C SER A 69 6.57 9.25 -8.07
N ILE A 70 5.84 10.23 -7.52
CA ILE A 70 5.68 11.56 -8.10
C ILE A 70 7.04 12.29 -8.11
N SER A 71 7.77 12.30 -6.99
CA SER A 71 9.09 12.95 -6.90
C SER A 71 10.07 12.39 -7.92
N PHE A 72 10.05 11.08 -8.14
CA PHE A 72 10.86 10.41 -9.16
C PHE A 72 10.47 10.85 -10.59
N MET A 73 9.16 10.94 -10.87
CA MET A 73 8.66 11.42 -12.16
C MET A 73 9.05 12.88 -12.43
N PHE A 74 8.96 13.76 -11.43
CA PHE A 74 9.40 15.16 -11.56
C PHE A 74 10.92 15.29 -11.74
N ARG A 75 11.70 14.42 -11.11
CA ARG A 75 13.16 14.40 -11.31
C ARG A 75 13.53 14.01 -12.74
N HIS A 76 12.83 13.03 -13.32
CA HIS A 76 13.04 12.64 -14.73
C HIS A 76 12.62 13.69 -15.75
N ARG A 77 11.66 14.57 -15.42
CA ARG A 77 11.26 15.69 -16.30
C ARG A 77 12.25 16.86 -16.31
N LYS A 78 13.13 16.95 -15.29
CA LYS A 78 14.13 18.03 -15.16
C LYS A 78 15.51 17.68 -15.73
N GLN A 79 15.71 16.44 -16.17
CA GLN A 79 16.90 15.99 -16.91
C GLN A 79 16.55 15.87 -18.39
#